data_AF-A0A259S379-F1
#
_entry.id   AF-A0A259S379-F1
#
_cell.length_a   1.000
_cell.length_b   1.000
_cell.length_c   1.000
_cell.angle_alpha   90.00
_cell.angle_beta   90.00
_cell.angle_gamma   90.00
#
_symmetry.space_group_name_H-M   'P 1'
#
loop_
_entity.id
_entity.type
_entity.pdbx_description
1 polymer ?
#
loop_
_entity_poly.entity_id
_entity_poly.type
_entity_poly.pdbx_seq_one_letter_code
_entity_poly.pdbx_strand_id
1 'polypeptide(L)'
;MSLAPALRRVALVSTIAVAALSLAACSGSAASAPSAGADATGAALQTVTAGKLTIATGDPDYEPWFADNDPSNGKGFEGAVAHAVAAELGFSDKQIVWTRTGFDAAIAPGPKDWDLNIQQFSI
;
A
#
# COMPACT_ATOMS: atom_id res chain seq x y z
N MET A 1 42.46 31.42 -25.12
CA MET A 1 41.19 31.44 -24.34
C MET A 1 40.97 30.06 -23.72
N SER A 2 41.50 29.84 -22.51
CA SER A 2 41.18 28.64 -21.71
C SER A 2 40.26 29.08 -20.58
N LEU A 3 38.96 28.81 -20.75
CA LEU A 3 37.99 28.95 -19.67
C LEU A 3 38.38 28.00 -18.54
N ALA A 4 38.82 28.61 -17.44
CA ALA A 4 39.46 27.96 -16.31
C ALA A 4 38.58 26.81 -15.73
N PRO A 5 39.17 25.66 -15.42
CA PRO A 5 38.49 24.44 -14.94
C PRO A 5 37.66 24.63 -13.65
N ALA A 6 37.86 25.74 -12.94
CA ALA A 6 37.07 26.13 -11.77
C ALA A 6 35.59 26.41 -12.09
N LEU A 7 35.28 27.05 -13.22
CA LEU A 7 33.90 27.35 -13.64
C LEU A 7 33.12 26.09 -14.02
N ARG A 8 33.80 25.08 -14.59
CA ARG A 8 33.20 23.76 -14.89
C ARG A 8 32.87 22.96 -13.63
N ARG A 9 33.67 23.08 -12.57
CA ARG A 9 33.44 22.38 -11.29
C ARG A 9 32.26 22.96 -10.52
N VAL A 10 32.09 24.28 -10.52
CA VAL A 10 30.94 24.95 -9.88
C VAL A 10 29.63 24.60 -10.58
N ALA A 11 29.63 24.57 -11.92
CA ALA A 11 28.44 24.19 -12.70
C ALA A 11 28.01 22.72 -12.45
N LEU A 12 28.97 21.80 -12.24
CA LEU A 12 28.70 20.38 -11.98
C LEU A 12 28.10 20.13 -10.58
N VAL A 13 28.50 20.92 -9.58
CA VAL A 13 27.99 20.77 -8.21
C VAL A 13 26.54 21.27 -8.10
N SER A 14 26.23 22.37 -8.80
CA SER A 14 24.88 22.94 -8.82
C SER A 14 23.85 22.03 -9.50
N THR A 15 24.22 21.31 -10.56
CA THR A 15 23.31 20.37 -11.23
C THR A 15 23.02 19.13 -10.39
N ILE A 16 23.98 18.63 -9.61
CA ILE A 16 23.78 17.49 -8.69
C ILE A 16 22.82 17.90 -7.55
N ALA A 17 22.99 19.09 -6.99
CA ALA A 17 22.13 19.57 -5.91
C ALA A 17 20.66 19.75 -6.34
N VAL A 18 20.42 20.27 -7.55
CA VAL A 18 19.07 20.43 -8.10
C VAL A 18 18.45 19.07 -8.45
N ALA A 19 19.23 18.14 -9.01
CA ALA A 19 18.77 16.78 -9.30
C ALA A 19 18.40 16.00 -8.03
N ALA A 20 19.17 16.16 -6.95
CA ALA A 20 18.88 15.56 -5.65
C ALA A 20 17.60 16.13 -5.02
N LEU A 21 17.38 17.44 -5.12
CA LEU A 21 16.14 18.08 -4.65
C LEU A 21 14.90 17.64 -5.45
N SER A 22 15.02 17.46 -6.77
CA SER A 22 13.91 16.93 -7.59
C SER A 22 13.56 15.47 -7.27
N LEU A 23 14.55 14.66 -6.87
CA LEU A 23 14.31 13.27 -6.46
C LEU A 23 13.59 13.18 -5.10
N ALA A 24 13.93 14.09 -4.16
CA ALA A 24 13.29 14.17 -2.85
C ALA A 24 11.84 14.66 -2.91
N ALA A 25 11.46 15.42 -3.93
CA ALA A 25 10.08 15.88 -4.13
C ALA A 25 9.12 14.77 -4.59
N CYS A 26 9.63 13.68 -5.16
CA CYS A 26 8.83 12.52 -5.56
C CYS A 26 8.59 11.53 -4.40
N SER A 27 9.36 11.63 -3.32
CA SER A 27 9.10 10.90 -2.07
C SER A 27 8.32 11.82 -1.15
N GLY A 28 6.99 11.80 -1.24
CA GLY A 28 6.11 12.56 -0.35
C GLY A 28 6.52 12.39 1.11
N SER A 29 6.46 13.49 1.87
CA SER A 29 6.89 13.60 3.27
C SER A 29 6.84 12.29 4.04
N ALA A 30 8.01 11.68 4.23
CA ALA A 30 8.20 10.63 5.21
C ALA A 30 8.08 11.27 6.60
N ALA A 31 6.86 11.36 7.12
CA ALA A 31 6.70 11.31 8.56
C ALA A 31 7.43 10.04 9.01
N SER A 32 8.41 10.19 9.90
CA SER A 32 9.19 9.07 10.42
C SER A 32 8.24 8.11 11.14
N ALA A 33 7.67 7.17 10.39
CA ALA A 33 6.85 6.12 10.93
C ALA A 33 7.76 5.21 11.77
N PRO A 34 7.29 4.68 12.90
CA PRO A 34 8.06 3.71 13.67
C PRO A 34 8.39 2.56 12.71
N SER A 35 9.67 2.27 12.49
CA SER A 35 10.07 1.11 11.70
C SER A 35 9.53 -0.13 12.41
N ALA A 36 8.43 -0.68 11.91
CA ALA A 36 7.99 -2.00 12.29
C ALA A 36 9.15 -2.94 11.94
N GLY A 37 9.72 -3.60 12.95
CA GLY A 37 10.78 -4.59 12.72
C GLY A 37 10.27 -5.70 11.80
N ALA A 38 11.18 -6.47 11.20
CA ALA A 38 10.82 -7.56 10.30
C ALA A 38 9.85 -8.60 10.92
N ASP A 39 9.77 -8.64 12.26
CA ASP A 39 8.92 -9.53 13.05
C ASP A 39 7.65 -8.85 13.61
N ALA A 40 7.30 -7.65 13.13
CA ALA A 40 6.09 -6.96 13.59
C ALA A 40 4.83 -7.72 13.16
N THR A 41 3.87 -7.84 14.08
CA THR A 41 2.59 -8.51 13.86
C THR A 41 1.45 -7.72 14.46
N GLY A 42 0.25 -7.92 13.92
CA GLY A 42 -1.00 -7.31 14.38
C GLY A 42 -0.88 -5.79 14.55
N ALA A 43 -1.16 -5.31 15.77
CA ALA A 43 -1.15 -3.87 16.07
C ALA A 43 0.23 -3.19 15.95
N ALA A 44 1.33 -3.94 15.85
CA ALA A 44 2.65 -3.38 15.59
C ALA A 44 2.88 -3.06 14.11
N LEU A 45 2.05 -3.61 13.21
CA LEU A 45 2.10 -3.29 11.78
C LEU A 45 1.54 -1.89 11.53
N GLN A 46 2.19 -1.17 10.61
CA GLN A 46 1.68 0.09 10.10
C GLN A 46 0.50 -0.21 9.17
N THR A 47 -0.70 0.10 9.65
CA THR A 47 -1.96 -0.10 8.94
C THR A 47 -2.68 1.24 8.82
N VAL A 48 -3.54 1.40 7.80
CA VAL A 48 -4.32 2.63 7.57
C VAL A 48 -5.18 3.00 8.79
N THR A 49 -5.64 1.99 9.53
CA THR A 49 -6.25 2.15 10.86
C THR A 49 -5.51 1.30 11.86
N ALA A 50 -4.84 1.94 12.83
CA ALA A 50 -4.01 1.25 13.81
C ALA A 50 -4.73 0.08 14.49
N GLY A 51 -4.11 -1.11 14.43
CA GLY A 51 -4.62 -2.34 15.06
C GLY A 51 -5.71 -3.06 14.26
N LYS A 52 -5.99 -2.63 13.03
CA LYS A 52 -6.97 -3.24 12.11
C LYS A 52 -6.32 -3.50 10.76
N LEU A 53 -6.79 -4.54 10.08
CA LEU A 53 -6.41 -4.83 8.69
C LEU A 53 -7.61 -4.47 7.80
N THR A 54 -7.50 -3.37 7.06
CA THR A 54 -8.54 -2.93 6.13
C THR A 54 -8.31 -3.58 4.77
N ILE A 55 -9.20 -4.50 4.38
CA ILE A 55 -9.15 -5.23 3.12
C ILE A 55 -10.22 -4.68 2.18
N ALA A 56 -9.80 -4.24 1.00
CA ALA A 56 -10.70 -3.85 -0.07
C ALA A 56 -11.02 -5.02 -0.99
N THR A 57 -12.25 -5.09 -1.46
CA THR A 57 -12.67 -6.03 -2.50
C THR A 57 -13.76 -5.42 -3.40
N GLY A 58 -14.17 -6.14 -4.44
CA GLY A 58 -15.13 -5.66 -5.43
C GLY A 58 -16.52 -5.44 -4.86
N ASP A 59 -17.38 -4.79 -5.66
CA ASP A 59 -18.83 -4.85 -5.46
C ASP A 59 -19.51 -4.86 -6.84
N PRO A 60 -20.23 -5.94 -7.20
CA PRO A 60 -20.39 -7.18 -6.44
C PRO A 60 -19.15 -8.09 -6.47
N ASP A 61 -18.98 -8.88 -5.41
CA ASP A 61 -18.11 -10.05 -5.38
C ASP A 61 -18.88 -11.30 -5.81
N TYR A 62 -18.32 -12.01 -6.78
CA TYR A 62 -18.93 -13.21 -7.33
C TYR A 62 -18.33 -14.50 -6.78
N GLU A 63 -19.16 -15.53 -6.71
CA GLU A 63 -18.71 -16.91 -6.51
C GLU A 63 -17.82 -17.38 -7.69
N PRO A 64 -16.85 -18.28 -7.46
CA PRO A 64 -16.54 -18.98 -6.19
C PRO A 64 -15.56 -18.22 -5.27
N TRP A 65 -15.28 -16.95 -5.57
CA TRP A 65 -14.23 -16.17 -4.92
C TRP A 65 -14.70 -15.62 -3.56
N PHE A 66 -15.91 -15.07 -3.50
CA PHE A 66 -16.63 -14.78 -2.26
C PHE A 66 -18.03 -15.40 -2.33
N ALA A 67 -18.52 -15.90 -1.20
CA ALA A 67 -19.89 -16.41 -1.11
C ALA A 67 -20.86 -15.30 -0.69
N ASP A 68 -22.08 -15.34 -1.25
CA ASP A 68 -23.19 -14.43 -0.91
C ASP A 68 -22.91 -12.93 -1.15
N ASN A 69 -21.88 -12.59 -1.95
CA ASN A 69 -21.36 -11.21 -2.06
C ASN A 69 -21.06 -10.58 -0.67
N ASP A 70 -20.65 -11.40 0.31
CA ASP A 70 -20.35 -10.97 1.66
C ASP A 70 -18.91 -11.36 2.03
N PRO A 71 -17.95 -10.43 1.97
CA PRO A 71 -16.56 -10.74 2.29
C PRO A 71 -16.34 -10.96 3.80
N SER A 72 -17.26 -10.51 4.66
CA SER A 72 -17.12 -10.65 6.11
C SER A 72 -17.37 -12.07 6.63
N ASN A 73 -17.98 -12.93 5.80
CA ASN A 73 -18.30 -14.30 6.19
C ASN A 73 -17.11 -15.28 6.06
N GLY A 74 -15.99 -14.84 5.46
CA GLY A 74 -14.79 -15.65 5.27
C GLY A 74 -14.94 -16.85 4.33
N LYS A 75 -16.01 -16.90 3.53
CA LYS A 75 -16.31 -17.99 2.59
C LYS A 75 -15.97 -17.61 1.15
N GLY A 76 -15.76 -18.63 0.33
CA GLY A 76 -15.20 -18.49 -1.01
C GLY A 76 -13.67 -18.50 -0.97
N PHE A 77 -13.04 -18.62 -2.14
CA PHE A 77 -11.59 -18.73 -2.24
C PHE A 77 -10.86 -17.48 -1.73
N GLU A 78 -11.23 -16.29 -2.21
CA GLU A 78 -10.59 -15.02 -1.82
C GLU A 78 -10.92 -14.65 -0.37
N GLY A 79 -12.16 -14.91 0.08
CA GLY A 79 -12.53 -14.77 1.49
C GLY A 79 -11.68 -15.63 2.41
N ALA A 80 -11.53 -16.93 2.11
CA ALA A 80 -10.71 -17.84 2.91
C ALA A 80 -9.23 -17.45 2.91
N VAL A 81 -8.68 -17.04 1.75
CA VAL A 81 -7.29 -16.58 1.63
C VAL A 81 -7.07 -15.30 2.44
N ALA A 82 -7.97 -14.32 2.35
CA ALA A 82 -7.87 -13.06 3.09
C ALA A 82 -7.83 -13.29 4.61
N HIS A 83 -8.70 -14.16 5.13
CA HIS A 83 -8.71 -14.52 6.55
C HIS A 83 -7.43 -15.28 6.97
N ALA A 84 -6.93 -16.18 6.13
CA ALA A 84 -5.67 -16.89 6.41
C ALA A 84 -4.47 -15.93 6.46
N VAL A 85 -4.36 -15.01 5.50
CA VAL A 85 -3.31 -13.98 5.50
C VAL A 85 -3.43 -13.07 6.72
N ALA A 86 -4.65 -12.66 7.09
CA ALA A 86 -4.86 -11.86 8.30
C ALA A 86 -4.36 -12.57 9.57
N ALA A 87 -4.63 -13.88 9.69
CA ALA A 87 -4.17 -14.69 10.82
C ALA A 87 -2.63 -14.79 10.87
N GLU A 88 -1.98 -15.03 9.73
CA GLU A 88 -0.50 -15.07 9.63
C GLU A 88 0.13 -13.71 9.97
N LEU A 89 -0.54 -12.61 9.64
CA LEU A 89 -0.12 -11.26 10.02
C LEU A 89 -0.43 -10.92 11.49
N GLY A 90 -1.09 -11.80 12.24
CA GLY A 90 -1.39 -11.62 13.67
C GLY A 90 -2.65 -10.79 13.95
N PHE A 91 -3.58 -10.69 12.99
CA PHE A 91 -4.90 -10.09 13.20
C PHE A 91 -5.95 -11.17 13.45
N SER A 92 -6.85 -10.92 14.40
CA SER A 92 -8.08 -11.73 14.55
C SER A 92 -9.14 -11.32 13.54
N ASP A 93 -10.13 -12.18 13.27
CA ASP A 93 -11.26 -11.85 12.37
C ASP A 93 -11.98 -10.54 12.75
N LYS A 94 -12.05 -10.22 14.05
CA LYS A 94 -12.67 -8.97 14.55
C LYS A 94 -11.86 -7.71 14.23
N GLN A 95 -10.61 -7.87 13.83
CA GLN A 95 -9.71 -6.80 13.43
C GLN A 95 -9.67 -6.61 11.92
N ILE A 96 -10.28 -7.51 11.14
CA ILE A 96 -10.46 -7.32 9.71
C ILE A 96 -11.60 -6.32 9.49
N VAL A 97 -11.35 -5.32 8.66
CA VAL A 97 -12.35 -4.35 8.20
C VAL A 97 -12.46 -4.48 6.69
N TRP A 98 -13.67 -4.67 6.20
CA TRP A 98 -13.92 -4.79 4.77
C TRP A 98 -14.38 -3.45 4.20
N THR A 99 -13.84 -3.08 3.04
CA THR A 99 -14.31 -1.95 2.23
C THR A 99 -14.56 -2.38 0.79
N ARG A 100 -15.43 -1.65 0.09
CA ARG A 100 -15.78 -1.91 -1.31
C ARG A 100 -15.00 -0.96 -2.22
N THR A 101 -14.50 -1.46 -3.33
CA THR A 101 -13.79 -0.65 -4.33
C THR A 101 -14.18 -1.05 -5.75
N GLY A 102 -14.13 -0.08 -6.67
CA GLY A 102 -14.28 -0.33 -8.11
C GLY A 102 -12.93 -0.55 -8.80
N PHE A 103 -12.98 -0.97 -10.07
CA PHE A 103 -11.80 -1.21 -10.93
C PHE A 103 -10.86 0.00 -10.97
N ASP A 104 -11.36 1.16 -11.40
CA ASP A 104 -10.54 2.36 -11.60
C ASP A 104 -9.86 2.79 -10.30
N ALA A 105 -10.58 2.73 -9.18
CA ALA A 105 -10.05 3.06 -7.87
C ALA A 105 -8.98 2.08 -7.39
N ALA A 106 -9.14 0.78 -7.68
CA ALA A 106 -8.17 -0.24 -7.30
C ALA A 106 -6.84 -0.10 -8.07
N ILE A 107 -6.90 0.24 -9.37
CA ILE A 107 -5.70 0.38 -10.21
C ILE A 107 -5.08 1.79 -10.21
N ALA A 108 -5.82 2.81 -9.76
CA ALA A 108 -5.32 4.17 -9.74
C ALA A 108 -4.03 4.27 -8.90
N PRO A 109 -3.02 5.05 -9.32
CA PRO A 109 -1.85 5.29 -8.49
C PRO A 109 -2.20 6.16 -7.27
N GLY A 110 -1.37 6.10 -6.24
CA GLY A 110 -1.45 6.96 -5.05
C GLY A 110 -1.94 6.25 -3.80
N PRO A 111 -2.06 7.00 -2.68
CA PRO A 111 -2.48 6.44 -1.40
C PRO A 111 -3.84 5.75 -1.49
N LYS A 112 -4.00 4.66 -0.73
CA LYS A 112 -5.26 3.96 -0.54
C LYS A 112 -5.75 4.13 0.89
N ASP A 113 -7.05 4.05 1.07
CA ASP A 113 -7.73 4.02 2.37
C ASP A 113 -7.89 2.59 2.91
N TRP A 114 -7.22 1.62 2.28
CA TRP A 114 -7.14 0.21 2.62
C TRP A 114 -5.69 -0.28 2.59
N ASP A 115 -5.40 -1.36 3.32
CA ASP A 115 -4.06 -1.95 3.47
C ASP A 115 -3.72 -2.89 2.32
N LEU A 116 -4.69 -3.69 1.87
CA LEU A 116 -4.56 -4.56 0.70
C LEU A 116 -5.89 -4.67 -0.04
N ASN A 117 -5.80 -5.08 -1.31
CA ASN A 117 -6.95 -5.34 -2.16
C ASN A 117 -6.86 -6.76 -2.74
N ILE A 118 -7.97 -7.48 -2.68
CA ILE A 118 -8.13 -8.79 -3.31
C ILE A 118 -9.48 -8.80 -4.01
N GLN A 119 -9.46 -8.90 -5.34
CA GLN A 119 -10.65 -8.81 -6.15
C GLN A 119 -10.43 -9.39 -7.54
N GLN A 120 -11.55 -9.70 -8.18
CA GLN A 120 -11.59 -10.15 -9.56
C GLN A 120 -11.35 -8.99 -10.52
N PHE A 121 -10.43 -9.20 -11.46
CA PHE A 121 -10.21 -8.32 -12.59
C PHE A 121 -10.44 -9.10 -13.89
N SER A 122 -11.47 -8.72 -14.65
CA SER A 122 -11.65 -9.21 -16.02
C SER A 122 -11.03 -8.21 -16.99
N ILE A 123 -10.34 -8.72 -18.02
CA ILE A 123 -9.71 -7.95 -19.11
C ILE A 123 -10.39 -8.34 -20.42
#